data_AF-A0A088RL39-F1
#
_entry.id   AF-A0A088RL39-F1
#
_cell.length_a   1.000
_cell.length_b   1.000
_cell.length_c   1.000
_cell.angle_alpha   90.00
_cell.angle_beta   90.00
_cell.angle_gamma   90.00
#
_symmetry.space_group_name_H-M   'P 1'
#
loop_
_entity.id
_entity.type
_entity.pdbx_description
1 polymer ?
#
loop_
_entity_poly.entity_id
_entity_poly.type
_entity_poly.pdbx_seq_one_letter_code
_entity_poly.pdbx_strand_id
1 'polypeptide(L)'
;MMHTTQTQHIGVQIPNAKELEDHVLLNRLRKSRPKSIFSLKALTTSRMQGFVAAGGIVLGAAVFLGPWLWGEVQELMGNRYVPLPPSQMPHTSPEWWENEWRKMNPLWRAGESMSDFFVGPYRFVKEQTGRDMSSAADFVRTSPSSSPAVPGGQQYGFLDRLTRMFHRSASPTTSTCITTISRVGIASKGEDSHRASASAVMLPNSPQMLVPLCGDSPIIRTAALQGFEVDGVDSSQTAIQSAVSRTEEGLPRVLYSKIHLHWKNFFSPELWEGPLKGKKYDVIYERQGMTSLNREQRPDYAYLLKRAMKDDGLIYVEGIFRTGRVKGNKLMGPPYSLSKRELEQLFPLSEGYYVRCEEKTDAMQQLSRENRILKRVPKELHVTPFSCVVFREATVNLRTRTEPLQHPEPPILTPPQENFAW
;
A
#
# COMPACT_ATOMS: atom_id res chain seq x y z
N MET A 1 -0.43 -81.23 -4.06
CA MET A 1 1.02 -81.22 -3.72
C MET A 1 1.18 -80.49 -2.41
N MET A 2 1.46 -81.24 -1.33
CA MET A 2 1.72 -80.72 0.00
C MET A 2 3.20 -80.34 0.14
N HIS A 3 3.49 -79.16 0.68
CA HIS A 3 4.79 -78.85 1.29
C HIS A 3 4.57 -78.35 2.70
N THR A 4 5.02 -79.16 3.66
CA THR A 4 5.06 -78.92 5.09
C THR A 4 6.27 -78.07 5.45
N THR A 5 6.05 -76.89 6.04
CA THR A 5 7.09 -76.05 6.64
C THR A 5 7.27 -76.38 8.12
N GLN A 6 8.49 -76.76 8.47
CA GLN A 6 8.94 -77.12 9.82
C GLN A 6 9.28 -75.84 10.61
N THR A 7 8.59 -75.60 11.72
CA THR A 7 8.86 -74.50 12.65
C THR A 7 9.93 -74.91 13.66
N GLN A 8 11.10 -74.27 13.61
CA GLN A 8 12.11 -74.34 14.67
C GLN A 8 11.74 -73.37 15.81
N HIS A 9 11.55 -73.92 17.01
CA HIS A 9 11.46 -73.13 18.24
C HIS A 9 12.85 -72.64 18.66
N ILE A 10 13.05 -71.32 18.64
CA ILE A 10 14.22 -70.67 19.24
C ILE A 10 13.88 -70.42 20.72
N GLY A 11 14.51 -71.19 21.60
CA GLY A 11 14.46 -70.96 23.04
C GLY A 11 15.23 -69.69 23.39
N VAL A 12 14.52 -68.65 23.86
CA VAL A 12 15.13 -67.42 24.37
C VAL A 12 15.55 -67.67 25.82
N GLN A 13 16.84 -67.80 26.04
CA GLN A 13 17.44 -67.83 27.38
C GLN A 13 17.50 -66.40 27.92
N ILE A 14 16.73 -66.11 28.97
CA ILE A 14 16.73 -64.80 29.63
C ILE A 14 17.94 -64.78 30.59
N PRO A 15 18.91 -63.85 30.42
CA PRO A 15 20.09 -63.79 31.27
C PRO A 15 19.73 -63.39 32.70
N ASN A 16 20.50 -63.93 33.65
CA ASN A 16 20.31 -63.69 35.08
C ASN A 16 20.73 -62.26 35.44
N ALA A 17 20.09 -61.64 36.44
CA ALA A 17 20.29 -60.24 36.83
C ALA A 17 21.76 -59.89 37.12
N LYS A 18 22.57 -60.86 37.62
CA LYS A 18 24.01 -60.66 37.82
C LYS A 18 24.81 -60.53 36.52
N GLU A 19 24.44 -61.25 35.46
CA GLU A 19 25.10 -61.16 34.15
C GLU A 19 24.80 -59.83 33.47
N LEU A 20 23.63 -59.24 33.75
CA LEU A 20 23.26 -57.92 33.24
C LEU A 20 24.08 -56.81 33.92
N GLU A 21 24.36 -56.93 35.21
CA GLU A 21 25.13 -55.94 35.98
C GLU A 21 26.61 -55.92 35.58
N ASP A 22 27.22 -57.10 35.39
CA ASP A 22 28.60 -57.23 34.95
C ASP A 22 28.81 -56.71 33.51
N HIS A 23 27.82 -56.92 32.62
CA HIS A 23 27.85 -56.36 31.26
C HIS A 23 27.66 -54.83 31.23
N VAL A 24 26.92 -54.25 32.19
CA VAL A 24 26.73 -52.80 32.28
C VAL A 24 28.00 -52.12 32.83
N LEU A 25 28.69 -52.73 33.79
CA LEU A 25 29.93 -52.18 34.36
C LEU A 25 31.11 -52.27 33.37
N LEU A 26 31.25 -53.38 32.64
CA LEU A 26 32.28 -53.52 31.60
C LEU A 26 32.06 -52.56 30.41
N ASN A 27 30.81 -52.26 30.07
CA ASN A 27 30.50 -51.30 29.00
C ASN A 27 30.70 -49.83 29.41
N ARG A 28 30.66 -49.50 30.72
CA ARG A 28 30.97 -48.15 31.22
C ARG A 28 32.47 -47.87 31.28
N LEU A 29 33.29 -48.85 31.70
CA LEU A 29 34.74 -48.69 31.78
C LEU A 29 35.44 -48.69 30.41
N ARG A 30 34.81 -49.21 29.35
CA ARG A 30 35.35 -49.17 27.98
C ARG A 30 35.09 -47.84 27.24
N LYS A 31 34.28 -46.93 27.80
CA LYS A 31 33.88 -45.66 27.16
C LYS A 31 34.66 -44.42 27.60
N SER A 32 35.62 -44.51 28.53
CA SER A 32 36.32 -43.34 29.10
C SER A 32 37.72 -43.03 28.54
N ARG A 33 38.16 -43.68 27.45
CA ARG A 33 39.37 -43.22 26.74
C ARG A 33 38.99 -42.25 25.61
N PRO A 34 39.44 -40.98 25.63
CA PRO A 34 39.23 -40.07 24.51
C PRO A 34 39.96 -40.63 23.29
N LYS A 35 39.18 -41.16 22.33
CA LYS A 35 39.73 -41.57 21.04
C LYS A 35 40.07 -40.29 20.28
N SER A 36 41.37 -40.06 20.09
CA SER A 36 41.88 -39.09 19.12
C SER A 36 41.13 -39.26 17.79
N ILE A 37 40.44 -38.20 17.36
CA ILE A 37 39.63 -38.16 16.14
C ILE A 37 40.51 -38.14 14.88
N PHE A 38 41.84 -38.11 15.03
CA PHE A 38 42.81 -38.01 13.93
C PHE A 38 43.85 -39.14 13.90
N SER A 39 43.46 -40.39 14.15
CA SER A 39 44.32 -41.53 13.81
C SER A 39 44.13 -41.94 12.34
N LEU A 40 45.01 -41.41 11.48
CA LEU A 40 45.03 -41.62 10.01
C LEU A 40 45.39 -43.05 9.56
N LYS A 41 45.69 -43.98 10.48
CA LYS A 41 46.28 -45.30 10.13
C LYS A 41 45.30 -46.47 10.04
N ALA A 42 43.99 -46.24 10.09
CA ALA A 42 42.99 -47.31 9.95
C ALA A 42 41.79 -46.90 9.08
N LEU A 43 42.04 -46.23 7.96
CA LEU A 43 41.05 -46.06 6.90
C LEU A 43 40.98 -47.35 6.08
N THR A 44 40.14 -48.29 6.52
CA THR A 44 39.73 -49.40 5.66
C THR A 44 39.02 -48.83 4.43
N THR A 45 39.25 -49.43 3.26
CA THR A 45 38.68 -49.01 1.96
C THR A 45 37.17 -48.77 2.00
N SER A 46 36.43 -49.51 2.84
CA SER A 46 34.99 -49.32 3.07
C SER A 46 34.60 -47.98 3.70
N ARG A 47 35.44 -47.42 4.59
CA ARG A 47 35.19 -46.11 5.20
C ARG A 47 35.53 -44.96 4.27
N MET A 48 36.52 -45.16 3.39
CA MET A 48 36.87 -44.18 2.36
C MET A 48 35.72 -44.00 1.36
N GLN A 49 35.03 -45.08 0.97
CA GLN A 49 33.80 -45.00 0.16
C GLN A 49 32.68 -44.23 0.86
N GLY A 50 32.50 -44.42 2.17
CA GLY A 50 31.54 -43.66 2.96
C GLY A 50 31.82 -42.15 2.98
N PHE A 51 33.09 -41.75 3.13
CA PHE A 51 33.48 -40.33 3.10
C PHE A 51 33.35 -39.72 1.70
N VAL A 52 33.66 -40.47 0.64
CA VAL A 52 33.45 -40.01 -0.75
C VAL A 52 31.97 -39.84 -1.04
N ALA A 53 31.11 -40.79 -0.62
CA ALA A 53 29.67 -40.69 -0.80
C ALA A 53 29.08 -39.51 0.00
N ALA A 54 29.47 -39.35 1.26
CA ALA A 54 29.02 -38.22 2.09
C ALA A 54 29.51 -36.87 1.53
N GLY A 55 30.77 -36.80 1.08
CA GLY A 55 31.33 -35.63 0.41
C GLY A 55 30.57 -35.29 -0.88
N GLY A 56 30.22 -36.30 -1.68
CA GLY A 56 29.40 -36.12 -2.89
C GLY A 56 27.99 -35.61 -2.60
N ILE A 57 27.35 -36.07 -1.52
CA ILE A 57 26.02 -35.57 -1.10
C ILE A 57 26.10 -34.13 -0.62
N VAL A 58 27.09 -33.78 0.20
CA VAL A 58 27.27 -32.40 0.70
C VAL A 58 27.63 -31.46 -0.45
N LEU A 59 28.53 -31.87 -1.35
CA LEU A 59 28.91 -31.08 -2.52
C LEU A 59 27.72 -30.93 -3.49
N GLY A 60 26.95 -32.00 -3.72
CA GLY A 60 25.73 -31.96 -4.51
C GLY A 60 24.68 -31.03 -3.89
N ALA A 61 24.43 -31.14 -2.59
CA ALA A 61 23.54 -30.24 -1.87
C ALA A 61 24.02 -28.78 -1.93
N ALA A 62 25.32 -28.51 -1.80
CA ALA A 62 25.87 -27.17 -1.94
C ALA A 62 25.74 -26.64 -3.38
N VAL A 63 25.88 -27.47 -4.41
CA VAL A 63 25.72 -27.05 -5.81
C VAL A 63 24.26 -26.79 -6.18
N PHE A 64 23.34 -27.62 -5.68
CA PHE A 64 21.91 -27.52 -6.02
C PHE A 64 21.13 -26.58 -5.10
N LEU A 65 21.39 -26.63 -3.79
CA LEU A 65 20.71 -25.82 -2.79
C LEU A 65 21.49 -24.54 -2.46
N GLY A 66 22.82 -24.52 -2.63
CA GLY A 66 23.62 -23.33 -2.31
C GLY A 66 23.20 -22.08 -3.09
N PRO A 67 22.98 -22.13 -4.42
CA PRO A 67 22.45 -20.98 -5.16
C PRO A 67 21.08 -20.50 -4.67
N TRP A 68 20.23 -21.42 -4.18
CA TRP A 68 18.91 -21.10 -3.64
C TRP A 68 18.99 -20.52 -2.21
N LEU A 69 19.75 -21.15 -1.31
CA LEU A 69 19.99 -20.68 0.05
C LEU A 69 20.74 -19.35 0.07
N TRP A 70 21.69 -19.15 -0.84
CA TRP A 70 22.36 -17.87 -1.04
C TRP A 70 21.37 -16.79 -1.49
N GLY A 71 20.38 -17.16 -2.32
CA GLY A 71 19.26 -16.27 -2.68
C GLY A 71 18.40 -15.86 -1.48
N GLU A 72 17.98 -16.81 -0.65
CA GLU A 72 17.19 -16.55 0.56
C GLU A 72 17.97 -15.72 1.60
N VAL A 73 19.27 -16.00 1.79
CA VAL A 73 20.16 -15.23 2.67
C VAL A 73 20.37 -13.81 2.15
N GLN A 74 20.49 -13.63 0.83
CA GLN A 74 20.55 -12.29 0.22
C GLN A 74 19.21 -11.53 0.31
N GLU A 75 18.06 -12.21 0.22
CA GLU A 75 16.73 -11.62 0.40
C GLU A 75 16.48 -11.20 1.86
N LEU A 76 16.89 -12.05 2.82
CA LEU A 76 16.77 -11.79 4.26
C LEU A 76 17.73 -10.69 4.75
N MET A 77 18.89 -10.55 4.11
CA MET A 77 19.83 -9.44 4.35
C MET A 77 19.51 -8.18 3.52
N GLY A 78 18.41 -8.14 2.76
CA GLY A 78 18.03 -6.98 1.94
C GLY A 78 18.97 -6.66 0.78
N ASN A 79 19.89 -7.57 0.44
CA ASN A 79 21.04 -7.33 -0.44
C ASN A 79 20.90 -7.94 -1.85
N ARG A 80 19.67 -8.18 -2.33
CA ARG A 80 19.39 -8.23 -3.78
C ARG A 80 18.23 -7.33 -4.16
N TYR A 81 18.55 -6.04 -4.17
CA TYR A 81 18.58 -5.33 -5.44
C TYR A 81 19.89 -5.67 -6.13
N VAL A 82 19.88 -6.40 -7.25
CA VAL A 82 20.95 -6.24 -8.23
C VAL A 82 20.46 -5.10 -9.12
N PRO A 83 20.96 -3.87 -8.98
CA PRO A 83 20.70 -2.89 -10.02
C PRO A 83 21.29 -3.48 -11.29
N LEU A 84 20.43 -3.89 -12.23
CA LEU A 84 20.83 -3.78 -13.62
C LEU A 84 21.26 -2.31 -13.78
N PRO A 85 22.42 -2.03 -14.40
CA PRO A 85 22.82 -0.65 -14.63
C PRO A 85 21.64 0.12 -15.22
N PRO A 86 21.38 1.37 -14.78
CA PRO A 86 20.18 2.15 -15.13
C PRO A 86 19.82 2.17 -16.62
N SER A 87 20.76 1.83 -17.50
CA SER A 87 20.65 1.80 -18.95
C SER A 87 19.99 0.56 -19.57
N GLN A 88 19.64 -0.50 -18.82
CA GLN A 88 19.06 -1.73 -19.41
C GLN A 88 17.64 -2.11 -18.98
N MET A 89 17.05 -1.43 -17.99
CA MET A 89 15.59 -1.46 -17.84
C MET A 89 15.04 -0.23 -18.55
N PRO A 90 14.12 -0.37 -19.52
CA PRO A 90 13.49 0.80 -20.08
C PRO A 90 12.80 1.53 -18.91
N HIS A 91 13.20 2.77 -18.64
CA HIS A 91 12.28 3.76 -18.10
C HIS A 91 10.98 3.54 -18.86
N THR A 92 9.94 3.00 -18.22
CA THR A 92 8.78 2.39 -18.88
C THR A 92 8.32 3.26 -20.04
N SER A 93 8.71 2.87 -21.26
CA SER A 93 8.56 3.76 -22.40
C SER A 93 7.07 3.88 -22.72
N PRO A 94 6.62 4.98 -23.35
CA PRO A 94 5.23 5.10 -23.79
C PRO A 94 4.75 3.87 -24.56
N GLU A 95 5.62 3.24 -25.36
CA GLU A 95 5.34 2.02 -26.12
C GLU A 95 5.14 0.80 -25.22
N TRP A 96 5.89 0.69 -24.12
CA TRP A 96 5.70 -0.38 -23.13
C TRP A 96 4.33 -0.25 -22.45
N TRP A 97 3.98 0.96 -22.02
CA TRP A 97 2.69 1.26 -21.39
C TRP A 97 1.52 0.98 -22.32
N GLU A 98 1.63 1.41 -23.57
CA GLU A 98 0.68 1.13 -24.63
C GLU A 98 0.46 -0.38 -24.82
N ASN A 99 1.54 -1.16 -24.77
CA ASN A 99 1.47 -2.61 -24.94
C ASN A 99 0.86 -3.31 -23.71
N GLU A 100 1.19 -2.89 -22.49
CA GLU A 100 0.59 -3.45 -21.28
C GLU A 100 -0.89 -3.11 -21.15
N TRP A 101 -1.29 -1.88 -21.51
CA TRP A 101 -2.70 -1.49 -21.50
C TRP A 101 -3.52 -2.34 -22.48
N ARG A 102 -3.02 -2.56 -23.70
CA ARG A 102 -3.67 -3.45 -24.69
C ARG A 102 -3.82 -4.88 -24.20
N LYS A 103 -2.84 -5.41 -23.45
CA LYS A 103 -2.89 -6.78 -22.91
C LYS A 103 -3.91 -6.95 -21.78
N MET A 104 -4.20 -5.90 -21.01
CA MET A 104 -4.86 -6.01 -19.71
C MET A 104 -6.28 -5.42 -19.65
N ASN A 105 -6.77 -4.83 -20.74
CA ASN A 105 -7.96 -3.98 -20.78
C ASN A 105 -9.27 -4.58 -20.18
N PRO A 106 -9.59 -5.89 -20.28
CA PRO A 106 -10.81 -6.41 -19.64
C PRO A 106 -10.60 -7.09 -18.27
N LEU A 107 -9.39 -7.54 -17.92
CA LEU A 107 -9.21 -8.46 -16.79
C LEU A 107 -9.08 -7.76 -15.43
N TRP A 108 -8.50 -6.56 -15.37
CA TRP A 108 -8.27 -5.88 -14.09
C TRP A 108 -9.50 -5.21 -13.49
N ARG A 109 -10.57 -5.04 -14.30
CA ARG A 109 -11.85 -4.47 -13.89
C ARG A 109 -13.00 -5.49 -13.92
N ALA A 110 -12.69 -6.77 -14.16
CA ALA A 110 -13.70 -7.81 -14.23
C ALA A 110 -14.45 -7.94 -12.89
N GLY A 111 -15.74 -7.62 -12.89
CA GLY A 111 -16.61 -7.71 -11.70
C GLY A 111 -16.81 -6.40 -10.92
N GLU A 112 -16.15 -5.30 -11.27
CA GLU A 112 -16.40 -4.00 -10.65
C GLU A 112 -17.58 -3.28 -11.32
N SER A 113 -18.53 -2.79 -10.52
CA SER A 113 -19.61 -1.93 -11.04
C SER A 113 -19.08 -0.54 -11.35
N MET A 114 -19.24 -0.11 -12.60
CA MET A 114 -18.86 1.23 -13.05
C MET A 114 -19.70 2.36 -12.42
N SER A 115 -20.87 2.04 -11.86
CA SER A 115 -21.75 3.04 -11.23
C SER A 115 -21.27 3.50 -9.86
N ASP A 116 -20.56 2.64 -9.12
CA ASP A 116 -20.30 2.83 -7.69
C ASP A 116 -18.83 2.61 -7.29
N PHE A 117 -17.92 2.41 -8.26
CA PHE A 117 -16.51 2.12 -8.00
C PHE A 117 -15.81 3.20 -7.14
N PHE A 118 -16.30 4.44 -7.13
CA PHE A 118 -15.77 5.55 -6.33
C PHE A 118 -16.34 5.62 -4.90
N VAL A 119 -17.46 4.96 -4.62
CA VAL A 119 -18.17 5.06 -3.34
C VAL A 119 -17.31 4.52 -2.18
N GLY A 120 -16.64 3.39 -2.41
CA GLY A 120 -15.70 2.80 -1.44
C GLY A 120 -14.55 3.75 -1.10
N PRO A 121 -13.75 4.19 -2.09
CA PRO A 121 -12.70 5.19 -1.90
C PRO A 121 -13.15 6.43 -1.13
N TYR A 122 -14.31 6.99 -1.49
CA TYR A 122 -14.79 8.25 -0.90
C TYR A 122 -15.25 8.08 0.54
N ARG A 123 -15.94 6.99 0.83
CA ARG A 123 -16.32 6.62 2.20
C ARG A 123 -15.08 6.48 3.06
N PHE A 124 -14.08 5.74 2.58
CA PHE A 124 -12.82 5.54 3.29
C PHE A 124 -12.10 6.87 3.57
N VAL A 125 -11.96 7.75 2.57
CA VAL A 125 -11.34 9.07 2.78
C VAL A 125 -12.09 9.90 3.81
N LYS A 126 -13.43 9.88 3.77
CA LYS A 126 -14.27 10.58 4.75
C LYS A 126 -14.09 10.06 6.16
N GLU A 127 -14.04 8.74 6.35
CA GLU A 127 -13.79 8.12 7.65
C GLU A 127 -12.40 8.50 8.21
N GLN A 128 -11.38 8.51 7.36
CA GLN A 128 -10.01 8.75 7.80
C GLN A 128 -9.68 10.25 8.00
N THR A 129 -10.26 11.14 7.21
CA THR A 129 -9.86 12.56 7.17
C THR A 129 -10.98 13.53 7.55
N GLY A 130 -12.23 13.07 7.60
CA GLY A 130 -13.40 13.92 7.74
C GLY A 130 -13.77 14.70 6.47
N ARG A 131 -13.01 14.58 5.37
CA ARG A 131 -13.25 15.24 4.08
C ARG A 131 -14.22 14.43 3.24
N ASP A 132 -15.28 15.07 2.76
CA ASP A 132 -16.31 14.41 1.94
C ASP A 132 -16.06 14.63 0.46
N MET A 133 -15.66 13.57 -0.26
CA MET A 133 -15.37 13.65 -1.70
C MET A 133 -16.60 13.42 -2.59
N SER A 134 -17.80 13.17 -2.02
CA SER A 134 -19.01 12.85 -2.81
C SER A 134 -19.46 13.97 -3.74
N SER A 135 -19.15 15.22 -3.42
CA SER A 135 -19.24 16.36 -4.34
C SER A 135 -18.17 17.40 -4.04
N ALA A 136 -17.85 18.25 -5.02
CA ALA A 136 -16.95 19.38 -4.84
C ALA A 136 -17.45 20.35 -3.75
N ALA A 137 -18.76 20.55 -3.65
CA ALA A 137 -19.36 21.41 -2.64
C ALA A 137 -19.20 20.82 -1.23
N ASP A 138 -19.38 19.51 -1.10
CA ASP A 138 -19.19 18.79 0.17
C ASP A 138 -17.71 18.80 0.58
N PHE A 139 -16.81 18.64 -0.39
CA PHE A 139 -15.37 18.66 -0.16
C PHE A 139 -14.88 20.02 0.34
N VAL A 140 -15.36 21.12 -0.27
CA VAL A 140 -15.06 22.49 0.17
C VAL A 140 -15.69 22.76 1.54
N ARG A 141 -16.96 22.37 1.75
CA ARG A 141 -17.66 22.57 3.03
C ARG A 141 -16.97 21.83 4.17
N THR A 142 -16.43 20.65 3.92
CA THR A 142 -15.72 19.85 4.92
C THR A 142 -14.24 20.19 5.05
N SER A 143 -13.73 21.19 4.32
CA SER A 143 -12.35 21.65 4.47
C SER A 143 -12.12 22.24 5.88
N PRO A 144 -10.97 22.01 6.53
CA PRO A 144 -10.69 22.59 7.85
C PRO A 144 -10.71 24.13 7.85
N SER A 145 -10.36 24.74 6.70
CA SER A 145 -10.31 26.20 6.50
C SER A 145 -11.67 26.86 6.26
N SER A 146 -12.73 26.08 5.97
CA SER A 146 -14.08 26.61 5.69
C SER A 146 -14.85 27.03 6.96
N SER A 147 -14.23 26.92 8.14
CA SER A 147 -14.87 27.39 9.37
C SER A 147 -15.19 28.87 9.23
N PRO A 148 -16.46 29.30 9.36
CA PRO A 148 -16.77 30.71 9.46
C PRO A 148 -15.94 31.24 10.62
N ALA A 149 -15.12 32.26 10.34
CA ALA A 149 -14.42 32.99 11.38
C ALA A 149 -15.50 33.35 12.41
N VAL A 150 -15.50 32.67 13.55
CA VAL A 150 -16.42 33.01 14.64
C VAL A 150 -16.04 34.45 14.98
N PRO A 151 -16.93 35.43 14.74
CA PRO A 151 -16.61 36.81 15.06
C PRO A 151 -16.58 36.92 16.59
N GLY A 152 -15.39 36.76 17.18
CA GLY A 152 -15.18 36.85 18.63
C GLY A 152 -14.27 35.78 19.25
N GLY A 153 -13.84 34.75 18.52
CA GLY A 153 -12.92 33.75 19.06
C GLY A 153 -11.46 34.05 18.71
N GLN A 154 -10.72 34.73 19.58
CA GLN A 154 -9.26 34.84 19.46
C GLN A 154 -8.64 33.44 19.41
N GLN A 155 -8.24 33.00 18.23
CA GLN A 155 -7.27 31.92 18.06
C GLN A 155 -5.94 32.42 18.62
N TYR A 156 -5.68 32.07 19.89
CA TYR A 156 -4.35 32.23 20.47
C TYR A 156 -3.42 31.20 19.83
N GLY A 157 -2.71 31.63 18.79
CA GLY A 157 -1.58 30.88 18.25
C GLY A 157 -0.52 30.68 19.34
N PHE A 158 0.05 29.48 19.38
CA PHE A 158 1.10 29.07 20.34
C PHE A 158 2.30 30.03 20.37
N LEU A 159 2.58 30.73 19.27
CA LEU A 159 3.64 31.73 19.15
C LEU A 159 3.30 33.09 19.78
N ASP A 160 2.01 33.40 20.01
CA ASP A 160 1.58 34.68 20.60
C ASP A 160 1.61 34.68 22.15
N ARG A 161 1.97 33.52 22.74
CA ARG A 161 2.18 33.37 24.18
C ARG A 161 3.58 33.82 24.64
N LEU A 162 4.54 33.95 23.72
CA LEU A 162 5.90 34.41 24.03
C LEU A 162 6.07 35.93 23.95
N THR A 163 5.25 36.62 23.16
CA THR A 163 5.39 38.06 22.92
C THR A 163 4.64 38.93 23.93
N ARG A 164 3.79 38.36 24.79
CA ARG A 164 2.86 39.13 25.64
C ARG A 164 3.37 39.48 27.05
N MET A 165 4.68 39.42 27.31
CA MET A 165 5.28 40.00 28.53
C MET A 165 5.68 41.47 28.41
N PHE A 166 5.67 42.06 27.20
CA PHE A 166 6.07 43.46 27.03
C PHE A 166 5.10 44.17 26.08
N HIS A 167 3.97 44.65 26.63
CA HIS A 167 3.41 45.98 26.36
C HIS A 167 1.97 46.06 26.89
N ARG A 168 1.78 46.99 27.82
CA ARG A 168 0.49 47.40 28.38
C ARG A 168 0.30 48.86 28.01
N SER A 169 -0.65 49.21 27.14
CA SER A 169 -1.38 50.47 27.23
C SER A 169 -2.54 50.59 26.22
N ALA A 170 -3.68 51.01 26.77
CA ALA A 170 -4.74 51.87 26.21
C ALA A 170 -5.52 51.49 24.93
N SER A 171 -6.79 51.14 25.15
CA SER A 171 -7.97 51.35 24.29
C SER A 171 -8.24 52.86 24.04
N PRO A 172 -9.13 53.28 23.11
CA PRO A 172 -10.57 53.00 23.19
C PRO A 172 -11.33 52.68 21.89
N THR A 173 -12.45 52.02 22.14
CA THR A 173 -13.75 51.89 21.42
C THR A 173 -14.13 52.91 20.35
N THR A 174 -14.71 52.39 19.26
CA THR A 174 -15.95 52.90 18.66
C THR A 174 -16.81 51.76 18.09
N SER A 175 -18.06 51.76 18.54
CA SER A 175 -19.18 50.89 18.18
C SER A 175 -19.93 51.47 16.99
N THR A 176 -20.35 50.64 16.03
CA THR A 176 -21.57 50.93 15.27
C THR A 176 -22.22 49.64 14.82
N CYS A 177 -23.54 49.64 14.92
CA CYS A 177 -24.45 48.53 14.94
C CYS A 177 -25.45 48.70 13.78
N ILE A 178 -26.34 47.71 13.61
CA ILE A 178 -27.63 47.75 12.89
C ILE A 178 -27.48 47.67 11.34
N THR A 179 -28.24 46.91 10.53
CA THR A 179 -29.57 46.29 10.70
C THR A 179 -29.78 45.14 9.70
N THR A 180 -30.39 44.10 10.23
CA THR A 180 -31.05 42.96 9.59
C THR A 180 -32.27 43.36 8.75
N ILE A 181 -32.46 42.79 7.56
CA ILE A 181 -33.79 42.70 6.93
C ILE A 181 -34.17 41.23 6.80
N SER A 182 -35.17 40.84 7.56
CA SER A 182 -35.95 39.62 7.41
C SER A 182 -37.08 39.84 6.40
N ARG A 183 -37.45 38.77 5.66
CA ARG A 183 -38.71 38.00 5.86
C ARG A 183 -39.46 37.63 4.55
N VAL A 184 -40.14 36.47 4.66
CA VAL A 184 -41.27 35.93 3.88
C VAL A 184 -40.86 35.16 2.60
N GLY A 185 -41.10 33.86 2.42
CA GLY A 185 -41.98 32.90 3.09
C GLY A 185 -43.22 32.60 2.25
N ILE A 186 -43.14 31.66 1.29
CA ILE A 186 -44.31 31.02 0.68
C ILE A 186 -44.02 29.52 0.53
N ALA A 187 -44.91 28.72 1.11
CA ALA A 187 -44.93 27.27 1.07
C ALA A 187 -45.82 26.78 -0.07
N SER A 188 -45.39 25.74 -0.79
CA SER A 188 -46.26 24.92 -1.64
C SER A 188 -45.87 23.45 -1.50
N LYS A 189 -46.84 22.63 -1.09
CA LYS A 189 -46.81 21.16 -1.08
C LYS A 189 -46.93 20.63 -2.51
N GLY A 190 -46.23 19.53 -2.79
CA GLY A 190 -46.42 18.68 -3.96
C GLY A 190 -45.34 17.60 -4.00
N GLU A 191 -45.71 16.38 -3.60
CA GLU A 191 -44.93 15.15 -3.82
C GLU A 191 -44.75 14.94 -5.32
N ASP A 192 -43.52 14.68 -5.77
CA ASP A 192 -43.22 13.82 -6.92
C ASP A 192 -41.71 13.55 -7.01
N SER A 193 -41.36 12.26 -7.01
CA SER A 193 -40.19 11.69 -7.72
C SER A 193 -38.81 12.30 -7.43
N HIS A 194 -38.11 11.82 -6.40
CA HIS A 194 -36.68 12.07 -6.18
C HIS A 194 -35.80 11.36 -7.24
N ARG A 195 -35.84 11.84 -8.49
CA ARG A 195 -34.69 11.80 -9.39
C ARG A 195 -34.01 13.15 -9.23
N ALA A 196 -33.10 13.23 -8.26
CA ALA A 196 -32.30 14.42 -8.01
C ALA A 196 -31.50 14.76 -9.29
N SER A 197 -32.08 15.61 -10.13
CA SER A 197 -31.32 16.37 -11.11
C SER A 197 -30.47 17.31 -10.28
N ALA A 198 -29.24 16.86 -9.98
CA ALA A 198 -28.23 17.69 -9.35
C ALA A 198 -28.06 18.92 -10.25
N SER A 199 -28.68 20.03 -9.86
CA SER A 199 -28.29 21.33 -10.38
C SER A 199 -26.83 21.47 -10.01
N ALA A 200 -25.95 21.33 -10.99
CA ALA A 200 -24.52 21.48 -10.81
C ALA A 200 -24.29 22.90 -10.32
N VAL A 201 -24.15 23.04 -8.99
CA VAL A 201 -23.74 24.30 -8.37
C VAL A 201 -22.33 24.53 -8.89
N MET A 202 -22.22 25.43 -9.88
CA MET A 202 -20.95 25.86 -10.42
C MET A 202 -20.25 26.66 -9.33
N LEU A 203 -19.34 26.02 -8.60
CA LEU A 203 -18.48 26.69 -7.65
C LEU A 203 -17.53 27.61 -8.43
N PRO A 204 -17.35 28.87 -7.98
CA PRO A 204 -16.43 29.79 -8.65
C PRO A 204 -14.98 29.29 -8.64
N ASN A 205 -14.61 28.50 -7.63
CA ASN A 205 -13.32 27.80 -7.54
C ASN A 205 -13.56 26.31 -7.32
N SER A 206 -13.66 25.54 -8.40
CA SER A 206 -13.76 24.08 -8.32
C SER A 206 -12.49 23.49 -7.69
N PRO A 207 -12.61 22.57 -6.71
CA PRO A 207 -11.46 21.81 -6.23
C PRO A 207 -10.83 21.00 -7.35
N GLN A 208 -9.51 20.94 -7.35
CA GLN A 208 -8.68 20.35 -8.40
C GLN A 208 -8.32 18.91 -8.03
N MET A 209 -8.51 17.98 -8.97
CA MET A 209 -8.18 16.57 -8.83
C MET A 209 -7.14 16.15 -9.87
N LEU A 210 -6.06 15.50 -9.43
CA LEU A 210 -5.09 14.84 -10.32
C LEU A 210 -5.36 13.34 -10.33
N VAL A 211 -5.43 12.74 -11.52
CA VAL A 211 -5.50 11.29 -11.73
C VAL A 211 -4.24 10.87 -12.48
N PRO A 212 -3.15 10.51 -11.77
CA PRO A 212 -1.90 10.13 -12.41
C PRO A 212 -1.97 8.69 -12.93
N LEU A 213 -1.34 8.42 -14.08
CA LEU A 213 -1.36 7.10 -14.75
C LEU A 213 -2.81 6.59 -14.92
N CYS A 214 -3.68 7.46 -15.43
CA CYS A 214 -5.13 7.32 -15.29
C CYS A 214 -5.76 6.19 -16.08
N GLY A 215 -5.08 5.63 -17.08
CA GLY A 215 -5.70 4.76 -18.06
C GLY A 215 -6.94 5.42 -18.68
N ASP A 216 -8.03 4.66 -18.74
CA ASP A 216 -9.39 5.06 -19.07
C ASP A 216 -10.31 5.07 -17.83
N SER A 217 -9.77 5.46 -16.68
CA SER A 217 -10.47 5.38 -15.39
C SER A 217 -11.79 6.18 -15.39
N PRO A 218 -12.92 5.57 -14.97
CA PRO A 218 -14.22 6.26 -14.88
C PRO A 218 -14.27 7.38 -13.83
N ILE A 219 -13.23 7.51 -12.99
CA ILE A 219 -13.13 8.59 -11.99
C ILE A 219 -13.06 9.96 -12.64
N ILE A 220 -12.49 10.06 -13.84
CA ILE A 220 -12.34 11.32 -14.55
C ILE A 220 -13.72 11.95 -14.81
N ARG A 221 -14.62 11.18 -15.44
CA ARG A 221 -16.00 11.61 -15.69
C ARG A 221 -16.78 11.84 -14.39
N THR A 222 -16.63 10.93 -13.43
CA THR A 222 -17.38 10.98 -12.16
C THR A 222 -17.04 12.23 -11.36
N ALA A 223 -15.75 12.54 -11.19
CA ALA A 223 -15.29 13.70 -10.46
C ALA A 223 -15.76 15.00 -11.13
N ALA A 224 -15.76 15.07 -12.46
CA ALA A 224 -16.30 16.21 -13.20
C ALA A 224 -17.81 16.40 -12.97
N LEU A 225 -18.60 15.32 -13.00
CA LEU A 225 -20.03 15.35 -12.66
C LEU A 225 -20.28 15.84 -11.22
N GLN A 226 -19.35 15.57 -10.32
CA GLN A 226 -19.37 16.00 -8.93
C GLN A 226 -18.86 17.43 -8.73
N GLY A 227 -18.45 18.12 -9.79
CA GLY A 227 -18.04 19.52 -9.78
C GLY A 227 -16.54 19.77 -9.55
N PHE A 228 -15.72 18.72 -9.53
CA PHE A 228 -14.26 18.84 -9.54
C PHE A 228 -13.76 19.26 -10.93
N GLU A 229 -12.63 19.93 -10.95
CA GLU A 229 -11.82 20.07 -12.16
C GLU A 229 -10.71 19.02 -12.13
N VAL A 230 -10.52 18.29 -13.23
CA VAL A 230 -9.75 17.05 -13.26
C VAL A 230 -8.64 17.13 -14.29
N ASP A 231 -7.40 16.92 -13.85
CA ASP A 231 -6.26 16.64 -14.73
C ASP A 231 -5.98 15.13 -14.71
N GLY A 232 -6.18 14.45 -15.84
CA GLY A 232 -5.81 13.04 -16.04
C GLY A 232 -4.54 12.93 -16.87
N VAL A 233 -3.57 12.12 -16.45
CA VAL A 233 -2.29 11.97 -17.17
C VAL A 233 -2.02 10.49 -17.46
N ASP A 234 -1.72 10.16 -18.71
CA ASP A 234 -1.27 8.82 -19.08
C ASP A 234 -0.26 8.87 -20.25
N SER A 235 0.64 7.90 -20.31
CA SER A 235 1.63 7.77 -21.39
C SER A 235 1.10 6.96 -22.58
N SER A 236 0.05 6.16 -22.40
CA SER A 236 -0.61 5.39 -23.46
C SER A 236 -1.59 6.25 -24.24
N GLN A 237 -1.39 6.32 -25.55
CA GLN A 237 -2.30 7.04 -26.45
C GLN A 237 -3.68 6.38 -26.46
N THR A 238 -3.72 5.06 -26.51
CA THR A 238 -4.99 4.32 -26.57
C THR A 238 -5.77 4.45 -25.27
N ALA A 239 -5.08 4.46 -24.13
CA ALA A 239 -5.71 4.76 -22.85
C ALA A 239 -6.38 6.15 -22.85
N ILE A 240 -5.67 7.19 -23.30
CA ILE A 240 -6.21 8.55 -23.39
C ILE A 240 -7.38 8.62 -24.39
N GLN A 241 -7.27 8.00 -25.56
CA GLN A 241 -8.39 7.96 -26.53
C GLN A 241 -9.62 7.24 -25.95
N SER A 242 -9.42 6.15 -25.22
CA SER A 242 -10.50 5.45 -24.53
C SER A 242 -11.09 6.29 -23.39
N ALA A 243 -10.25 7.00 -22.64
CA ALA A 243 -10.68 7.94 -21.60
C ALA A 243 -11.55 9.06 -22.19
N VAL A 244 -11.15 9.66 -23.32
CA VAL A 244 -11.93 10.68 -24.04
C VAL A 244 -13.28 10.11 -24.44
N SER A 245 -13.31 8.98 -25.17
CA SER A 245 -14.54 8.36 -25.65
C SER A 245 -15.54 8.06 -24.52
N ARG A 246 -15.07 7.42 -23.43
CA ARG A 246 -15.91 7.11 -22.26
C ARG A 246 -16.36 8.35 -21.49
N THR A 247 -15.53 9.39 -21.48
CA THR A 247 -15.85 10.64 -20.78
C THR A 247 -16.92 11.40 -21.55
N GLU A 248 -16.78 11.51 -22.87
CA GLU A 248 -17.76 12.16 -23.74
C GLU A 248 -19.09 11.39 -23.76
N GLU A 249 -19.05 10.07 -23.62
CA GLU A 249 -20.21 9.20 -23.45
C GLU A 249 -20.91 9.45 -22.10
N GLY A 250 -21.82 10.42 -22.10
CA GLY A 250 -22.70 10.71 -20.97
C GLY A 250 -22.22 11.80 -20.02
N LEU A 251 -21.18 12.56 -20.37
CA LEU A 251 -20.88 13.84 -19.71
C LEU A 251 -21.55 14.99 -20.47
N PRO A 252 -22.32 15.88 -19.81
CA PRO A 252 -22.84 17.10 -20.44
C PRO A 252 -21.71 17.96 -21.00
N ARG A 253 -21.85 18.47 -22.23
CA ARG A 253 -20.82 19.29 -22.91
C ARG A 253 -20.31 20.48 -22.08
N VAL A 254 -21.18 21.08 -21.25
CA VAL A 254 -20.82 22.19 -20.34
C VAL A 254 -19.74 21.81 -19.31
N LEU A 255 -19.55 20.51 -19.05
CA LEU A 255 -18.54 20.00 -18.13
C LEU A 255 -17.25 19.55 -18.84
N TYR A 256 -17.16 19.61 -20.18
CA TYR A 256 -15.95 19.20 -20.89
C TYR A 256 -14.75 20.06 -20.50
N SER A 257 -14.97 21.36 -20.27
CA SER A 257 -13.92 22.28 -19.81
C SER A 257 -13.42 22.01 -18.40
N LYS A 258 -14.05 21.07 -17.66
CA LYS A 258 -13.60 20.64 -16.33
C LYS A 258 -12.64 19.46 -16.39
N ILE A 259 -12.34 18.93 -17.57
CA ILE A 259 -11.49 17.76 -17.74
C ILE A 259 -10.35 18.10 -18.68
N HIS A 260 -9.12 17.85 -18.21
CA HIS A 260 -7.89 18.08 -18.94
C HIS A 260 -7.14 16.75 -19.02
N LEU A 261 -7.11 16.13 -20.21
CA LEU A 261 -6.41 14.87 -20.43
C LEU A 261 -5.07 15.12 -21.11
N HIS A 262 -4.00 14.63 -20.49
CA HIS A 262 -2.62 14.83 -20.92
C HIS A 262 -2.02 13.51 -21.37
N TRP A 263 -1.84 13.35 -22.68
CA TRP A 263 -1.06 12.25 -23.24
C TRP A 263 0.44 12.56 -23.15
N LYS A 264 1.04 12.29 -21.99
CA LYS A 264 2.43 12.62 -21.66
C LYS A 264 2.98 11.61 -20.65
N ASN A 265 4.30 11.38 -20.69
CA ASN A 265 4.98 10.66 -19.62
C ASN A 265 4.90 11.47 -18.32
N PHE A 266 4.40 10.86 -17.24
CA PHE A 266 4.27 11.50 -15.93
C PHE A 266 5.60 12.00 -15.35
N PHE A 267 6.73 11.38 -15.73
CA PHE A 267 8.08 11.81 -15.32
C PHE A 267 8.68 12.87 -16.25
N SER A 268 8.01 13.25 -17.34
CA SER A 268 8.56 14.20 -18.30
C SER A 268 8.57 15.62 -17.72
N PRO A 269 9.72 16.34 -17.75
CA PRO A 269 9.77 17.75 -17.39
C PRO A 269 8.80 18.61 -18.21
N GLU A 270 8.51 18.25 -19.46
CA GLU A 270 7.55 18.98 -20.30
C GLU A 270 6.14 19.02 -19.72
N LEU A 271 5.74 17.97 -19.00
CA LEU A 271 4.43 17.94 -18.32
C LEU A 271 4.41 18.97 -17.18
N TRP A 272 5.46 18.98 -16.36
CA TRP A 272 5.55 19.77 -15.13
C TRP A 272 5.97 21.22 -15.37
N GLU A 273 6.66 21.51 -16.46
CA GLU A 273 6.99 22.87 -16.91
C GLU A 273 6.04 23.41 -17.99
N GLY A 274 5.12 22.56 -18.46
CA GLY A 274 4.07 22.93 -19.40
C GLY A 274 2.69 22.95 -18.72
N PRO A 275 1.78 22.03 -19.08
CA PRO A 275 0.37 22.13 -18.70
C PRO A 275 0.12 22.01 -17.19
N LEU A 276 1.01 21.37 -16.42
CA LEU A 276 0.87 21.23 -14.96
C LEU A 276 1.71 22.25 -14.18
N LYS A 277 2.34 23.21 -14.85
CA LYS A 277 3.24 24.17 -14.20
C LYS A 277 2.52 24.98 -13.14
N GLY A 278 3.03 24.91 -11.91
CA GLY A 278 2.48 25.64 -10.76
C GLY A 278 1.13 25.13 -10.26
N LYS A 279 0.55 24.10 -10.89
CA LYS A 279 -0.71 23.51 -10.42
C LYS A 279 -0.50 22.79 -9.09
N LYS A 280 -1.50 22.92 -8.22
CA LYS A 280 -1.59 22.25 -6.93
C LYS A 280 -2.97 21.64 -6.77
N TYR A 281 -3.02 20.39 -6.35
CA TYR A 281 -4.25 19.61 -6.32
C TYR A 281 -4.77 19.42 -4.90
N ASP A 282 -6.08 19.55 -4.75
CA ASP A 282 -6.80 19.26 -3.51
C ASP A 282 -6.88 17.74 -3.27
N VAL A 283 -7.03 16.99 -4.36
CA VAL A 283 -7.11 15.52 -4.34
C VAL A 283 -6.18 14.96 -5.40
N ILE A 284 -5.40 13.95 -5.03
CA ILE A 284 -4.72 13.07 -5.99
C ILE A 284 -5.36 11.69 -5.87
N TYR A 285 -5.94 11.19 -6.97
CA TYR A 285 -6.56 9.87 -7.03
C TYR A 285 -5.59 8.86 -7.64
N GLU A 286 -4.72 8.29 -6.80
CA GLU A 286 -3.67 7.35 -7.17
C GLU A 286 -4.23 5.92 -7.10
N ARG A 287 -4.77 5.43 -8.21
CA ARG A 287 -5.26 4.05 -8.29
C ARG A 287 -4.31 3.22 -9.13
N GLN A 288 -3.58 2.31 -8.47
CA GLN A 288 -2.71 1.33 -9.11
C GLN A 288 -1.56 1.87 -9.97
N GLY A 289 -1.31 3.19 -10.00
CA GLY A 289 -0.18 3.77 -10.71
C GLY A 289 1.15 3.36 -10.07
N MET A 290 1.29 3.50 -8.75
CA MET A 290 2.46 3.02 -7.99
C MET A 290 2.70 1.52 -8.14
N THR A 291 1.62 0.73 -8.20
CA THR A 291 1.71 -0.72 -8.40
C THR A 291 2.08 -1.07 -9.84
N SER A 292 1.93 -0.16 -10.80
CA SER A 292 2.30 -0.41 -12.19
C SER A 292 3.73 0.04 -12.51
N LEU A 293 4.34 0.82 -11.61
CA LEU A 293 5.73 1.25 -11.69
C LEU A 293 6.71 0.24 -11.08
N ASN A 294 7.91 0.21 -11.65
CA ASN A 294 9.05 -0.45 -11.03
C ASN A 294 9.35 0.20 -9.66
N ARG A 295 9.86 -0.58 -8.69
CA ARG A 295 10.02 -0.14 -7.30
C ARG A 295 10.98 1.05 -7.16
N GLU A 296 12.01 1.11 -7.99
CA GLU A 296 13.01 2.17 -8.08
C GLU A 296 12.41 3.51 -8.50
N GLN A 297 11.31 3.50 -9.28
CA GLN A 297 10.67 4.72 -9.78
C GLN A 297 9.67 5.30 -8.77
N ARG A 298 9.27 4.54 -7.75
CA ARG A 298 8.27 4.97 -6.77
C ARG A 298 8.73 6.16 -5.93
N PRO A 299 9.99 6.28 -5.48
CA PRO A 299 10.46 7.49 -4.81
C PRO A 299 10.31 8.76 -5.66
N ASP A 300 10.71 8.70 -6.93
CA ASP A 300 10.59 9.84 -7.86
C ASP A 300 9.12 10.18 -8.13
N TYR A 301 8.28 9.15 -8.29
CA TYR A 301 6.85 9.32 -8.46
C TYR A 301 6.21 9.97 -7.23
N ALA A 302 6.50 9.45 -6.03
CA ALA A 302 6.02 10.02 -4.78
C ALA A 302 6.51 11.46 -4.59
N TYR A 303 7.75 11.78 -4.97
CA TYR A 303 8.25 13.15 -4.97
C TYR A 303 7.39 14.07 -5.84
N LEU A 304 7.05 13.66 -7.07
CA LEU A 304 6.17 14.43 -7.95
C LEU A 304 4.76 14.60 -7.37
N LEU A 305 4.19 13.54 -6.77
CA LEU A 305 2.88 13.63 -6.10
C LEU A 305 2.93 14.59 -4.91
N LYS A 306 3.98 14.54 -4.07
CA LYS A 306 4.19 15.47 -2.95
C LYS A 306 4.28 16.91 -3.44
N ARG A 307 4.99 17.16 -4.55
CA ARG A 307 5.09 18.49 -5.18
C ARG A 307 3.77 18.95 -5.78
N ALA A 308 2.95 18.05 -6.30
CA ALA A 308 1.65 18.38 -6.90
C ALA A 308 0.55 18.62 -5.86
N MET A 309 0.66 18.06 -4.65
CA MET A 309 -0.36 18.18 -3.61
C MET A 309 -0.37 19.58 -2.97
N LYS A 310 -1.57 20.09 -2.65
CA LYS A 310 -1.76 21.24 -1.73
C LYS A 310 -1.40 20.86 -0.30
N ASP A 311 -1.12 21.86 0.54
CA ASP A 311 -0.78 21.64 1.94
C ASP A 311 -1.96 21.05 2.76
N ASP A 312 -3.19 21.41 2.40
CA ASP A 312 -4.45 20.88 2.93
C ASP A 312 -5.10 19.82 2.01
N GLY A 313 -4.33 19.30 1.04
CA GLY A 313 -4.75 18.27 0.11
C GLY A 313 -4.59 16.85 0.66
N LEU A 314 -5.05 15.86 -0.12
CA LEU A 314 -4.89 14.44 0.17
C LEU A 314 -4.61 13.61 -1.07
N ILE A 315 -4.07 12.42 -0.86
CA ILE A 315 -3.86 11.38 -1.88
C ILE A 315 -4.65 10.15 -1.48
N TYR A 316 -5.63 9.75 -2.28
CA TYR A 316 -6.17 8.40 -2.21
C TYR A 316 -5.20 7.45 -2.93
N VAL A 317 -4.85 6.33 -2.30
CA VAL A 317 -3.94 5.33 -2.85
C VAL A 317 -4.60 3.96 -2.80
N GLU A 318 -4.68 3.26 -3.92
CA GLU A 318 -5.07 1.84 -3.95
C GLU A 318 -3.81 0.97 -3.95
N GLY A 319 -3.54 0.33 -2.80
CA GLY A 319 -2.48 -0.65 -2.67
C GLY A 319 -2.93 -2.04 -3.09
N ILE A 320 -1.98 -2.88 -3.51
CA ILE A 320 -2.25 -4.28 -3.87
C ILE A 320 -1.34 -5.20 -3.05
N PHE A 321 -1.97 -6.17 -2.40
CA PHE A 321 -1.30 -7.33 -1.82
C PHE A 321 -1.45 -8.55 -2.74
N ARG A 322 -0.40 -9.35 -2.86
CA ARG A 322 -0.42 -10.60 -3.65
C ARG A 322 -0.18 -11.78 -2.73
N THR A 323 -1.14 -12.71 -2.68
CA THR A 323 -0.98 -13.99 -1.96
C THR A 323 -1.07 -15.15 -2.95
N GLY A 324 -0.13 -16.07 -2.88
CA GLY A 324 -0.11 -17.23 -3.76
C GLY A 324 1.29 -17.68 -4.13
N ARG A 325 1.44 -18.99 -4.39
CA ARG A 325 2.62 -19.58 -5.01
C ARG A 325 2.14 -20.32 -6.24
N VAL A 326 2.24 -19.69 -7.41
CA VAL A 326 2.18 -20.44 -8.65
C VAL A 326 3.51 -21.19 -8.74
N LYS A 327 3.49 -22.53 -8.66
CA LYS A 327 4.70 -23.35 -8.87
C LYS A 327 5.34 -22.94 -10.19
N GLY A 328 6.55 -22.40 -10.15
CA GLY A 328 7.36 -22.11 -11.33
C GLY A 328 7.25 -20.69 -11.91
N ASN A 329 6.38 -19.80 -11.42
CA ASN A 329 6.38 -18.40 -11.85
C ASN A 329 6.01 -17.46 -10.68
N LYS A 330 7.02 -16.81 -10.09
CA LYS A 330 6.78 -15.57 -9.33
C LYS A 330 6.37 -14.53 -10.38
N LEU A 331 5.08 -14.20 -10.45
CA LEU A 331 4.61 -13.10 -11.33
C LEU A 331 5.31 -11.81 -10.90
N MET A 332 6.28 -11.39 -11.70
CA MET A 332 7.19 -10.28 -11.44
C MET A 332 6.54 -8.89 -11.60
N GLY A 333 5.22 -8.80 -11.76
CA GLY A 333 4.50 -7.55 -12.01
C GLY A 333 4.45 -7.18 -13.50
N PRO A 334 3.71 -6.11 -13.86
CA PRO A 334 2.72 -5.40 -13.03
C PRO A 334 1.42 -6.20 -12.81
N PRO A 335 0.52 -5.78 -11.89
CA PRO A 335 0.79 -4.84 -10.79
C PRO A 335 1.75 -5.43 -9.75
N TYR A 336 2.84 -4.75 -9.45
CA TYR A 336 3.74 -5.02 -8.33
C TYR A 336 3.03 -4.82 -6.99
N SER A 337 3.43 -5.58 -5.96
CA SER A 337 2.92 -5.34 -4.60
C SER A 337 3.33 -3.96 -4.08
N LEU A 338 2.44 -3.36 -3.31
CA LEU A 338 2.65 -2.12 -2.57
C LEU A 338 2.13 -2.35 -1.16
N SER A 339 2.94 -2.05 -0.15
CA SER A 339 2.57 -2.28 1.26
C SER A 339 2.37 -0.97 2.00
N LYS A 340 1.62 -1.00 3.12
CA LYS A 340 1.51 0.17 4.03
C LYS A 340 2.88 0.69 4.47
N ARG A 341 3.81 -0.21 4.83
CA ARG A 341 5.18 0.15 5.24
C ARG A 341 5.93 0.88 4.14
N GLU A 342 5.78 0.45 2.90
CA GLU A 342 6.40 1.11 1.75
C GLU A 342 5.79 2.51 1.53
N LEU A 343 4.47 2.68 1.68
CA LEU A 343 3.83 3.99 1.64
C LEU A 343 4.32 4.90 2.76
N GLU A 344 4.49 4.39 3.98
CA GLU A 344 5.08 5.14 5.10
C GLU A 344 6.54 5.55 4.85
N GLN A 345 7.28 4.80 4.04
CA GLN A 345 8.63 5.18 3.62
C GLN A 345 8.61 6.26 2.53
N LEU A 346 7.67 6.19 1.59
CA LEU A 346 7.51 7.18 0.51
C LEU A 346 6.95 8.52 1.03
N PHE A 347 6.10 8.45 2.06
CA PHE A 347 5.43 9.57 2.70
C PHE A 347 5.66 9.54 4.21
N PRO A 348 6.89 9.87 4.67
CA PRO A 348 7.26 9.69 6.06
C PRO A 348 6.62 10.76 6.97
N LEU A 349 6.31 10.35 8.20
CA LEU A 349 5.79 11.24 9.24
C LEU A 349 6.76 12.38 9.57
N SER A 350 8.07 12.16 9.43
CA SER A 350 9.09 13.20 9.60
C SER A 350 8.95 14.36 8.62
N GLU A 351 8.30 14.14 7.47
CA GLU A 351 7.96 15.18 6.49
C GLU A 351 6.53 15.73 6.68
N GLY A 352 5.83 15.31 7.74
CA GLY A 352 4.46 15.73 8.07
C GLY A 352 3.36 14.94 7.37
N TYR A 353 3.68 13.80 6.76
CA TYR A 353 2.69 12.95 6.10
C TYR A 353 2.17 11.83 7.02
N TYR A 354 0.86 11.68 7.06
CA TYR A 354 0.16 10.58 7.70
C TYR A 354 -0.31 9.61 6.64
N VAL A 355 -0.02 8.31 6.84
CA VAL A 355 -0.52 7.22 6.00
C VAL A 355 -1.52 6.41 6.80
N ARG A 356 -2.76 6.35 6.33
CA ARG A 356 -3.80 5.49 6.91
C ARG A 356 -4.30 4.53 5.86
N CYS A 357 -4.30 3.25 6.17
CA CYS A 357 -4.80 2.20 5.29
C CYS A 357 -5.96 1.50 5.97
N GLU A 358 -6.87 0.93 5.17
CA GLU A 358 -7.89 0.03 5.67
C GLU A 358 -7.22 -1.05 6.54
N GLU A 359 -7.66 -1.15 7.79
CA GLU A 359 -7.35 -2.28 8.66
C GLU A 359 -8.17 -3.49 8.21
N LYS A 360 -7.91 -3.96 7.00
CA LYS A 360 -8.30 -5.32 6.63
C LYS A 360 -7.38 -6.22 7.43
N THR A 361 -7.91 -6.86 8.48
CA THR A 361 -7.31 -8.08 9.05
C THR A 361 -6.79 -8.88 7.89
N ASP A 362 -5.45 -8.97 7.84
CA ASP A 362 -4.62 -9.47 6.75
C ASP A 362 -5.43 -10.35 5.79
N ALA A 363 -5.38 -10.10 4.48
CA ALA A 363 -6.06 -10.98 3.51
C ALA A 363 -5.76 -12.46 3.80
N MET A 364 -4.58 -12.75 4.35
CA MET A 364 -4.20 -14.04 4.92
C MET A 364 -5.05 -14.52 6.11
N GLN A 365 -5.39 -13.66 7.07
CA GLN A 365 -6.31 -13.95 8.18
C GLN A 365 -7.75 -14.19 7.70
N GLN A 366 -8.29 -13.37 6.79
CA GLN A 366 -9.62 -13.62 6.21
C GLN A 366 -9.66 -14.92 5.40
N LEU A 367 -8.65 -15.17 4.55
CA LEU A 367 -8.49 -16.44 3.83
C LEU A 367 -8.37 -17.64 4.79
N SER A 368 -7.76 -17.46 5.97
CA SER A 368 -7.62 -18.52 6.98
C SER A 368 -8.88 -18.80 7.78
N ARG A 369 -9.72 -17.78 8.02
CA ARG A 369 -10.87 -17.85 8.95
C ARG A 369 -12.17 -18.22 8.24
N GLU A 370 -12.45 -17.64 7.08
CA GLU A 370 -13.78 -17.76 6.46
C GLU A 370 -13.90 -18.91 5.46
N ASN A 371 -12.78 -19.38 4.89
CA ASN A 371 -12.82 -20.35 3.79
C ASN A 371 -11.89 -21.54 3.99
N ARG A 372 -12.31 -22.51 4.83
CA ARG A 372 -11.69 -23.86 4.84
C ARG A 372 -11.72 -24.54 3.46
N ILE A 373 -12.57 -24.09 2.54
CA ILE A 373 -12.73 -24.60 1.17
C ILE A 373 -11.59 -24.12 0.24
N LEU A 374 -11.01 -22.93 0.48
CA LEU A 374 -9.84 -22.45 -0.27
C LEU A 374 -8.54 -23.20 0.08
N LYS A 375 -8.56 -24.12 1.06
CA LYS A 375 -7.46 -25.08 1.26
C LYS A 375 -7.36 -26.12 0.13
N ARG A 376 -8.40 -26.28 -0.69
CA ARG A 376 -8.46 -27.26 -1.80
C ARG A 376 -8.52 -26.63 -3.19
N VAL A 377 -8.72 -25.31 -3.29
CA VAL A 377 -8.60 -24.59 -4.56
C VAL A 377 -7.11 -24.49 -4.90
N PRO A 378 -6.69 -24.73 -6.15
CA PRO A 378 -5.32 -24.49 -6.57
C PRO A 378 -4.88 -23.10 -6.10
N LYS A 379 -3.61 -22.96 -5.67
CA LYS A 379 -3.03 -21.68 -5.19
C LYS A 379 -2.86 -20.70 -6.35
N GLU A 380 -3.96 -20.35 -6.99
CA GLU A 380 -4.06 -19.29 -7.97
C GLU A 380 -3.77 -17.96 -7.25
N LEU A 381 -3.11 -17.05 -7.96
CA LEU A 381 -2.67 -15.78 -7.42
C LEU A 381 -3.89 -14.97 -6.96
N HIS A 382 -4.03 -14.73 -5.67
CA HIS A 382 -5.01 -13.80 -5.13
C HIS A 382 -4.37 -12.41 -5.10
N VAL A 383 -4.98 -11.48 -5.81
CA VAL A 383 -4.65 -10.05 -5.78
C VAL A 383 -5.70 -9.40 -4.89
N THR A 384 -5.29 -8.88 -3.73
CA THR A 384 -6.19 -8.24 -2.78
C THR A 384 -5.90 -6.74 -2.72
N PRO A 385 -6.79 -5.88 -3.24
CA PRO A 385 -6.64 -4.44 -3.11
C PRO A 385 -6.98 -3.98 -1.69
N PHE A 386 -6.31 -2.92 -1.25
CA PHE A 386 -6.59 -2.22 -0.01
C PHE A 386 -6.50 -0.71 -0.23
N SER A 387 -7.39 0.05 0.42
CA SER A 387 -7.38 1.50 0.32
C SER A 387 -6.41 2.09 1.34
N CYS A 388 -5.69 3.13 0.92
CA CYS A 388 -4.96 4.02 1.79
C CYS A 388 -5.25 5.48 1.46
N VAL A 389 -4.99 6.34 2.41
CA VAL A 389 -5.03 7.79 2.24
C VAL A 389 -3.75 8.36 2.86
N VAL A 390 -3.12 9.25 2.10
CA VAL A 390 -1.97 10.04 2.52
C VAL A 390 -2.40 11.49 2.65
N PHE A 391 -2.14 12.10 3.79
CA PHE A 391 -2.57 13.47 4.07
C PHE A 391 -1.63 14.15 5.08
N ARG A 392 -1.76 15.48 5.21
CA ARG A 392 -1.09 16.26 6.26
C ARG A 392 -2.08 16.61 7.36
N GLU A 393 -1.59 17.00 8.52
CA GLU A 393 -2.46 17.39 9.65
C GLU A 393 -3.47 18.49 9.26
N ALA A 394 -3.03 19.47 8.46
CA ALA A 394 -3.87 20.56 7.95
C ALA A 394 -5.08 20.11 7.10
N THR A 395 -5.06 18.88 6.59
CA THR A 395 -6.15 18.29 5.79
C THR A 395 -7.28 17.77 6.67
N VAL A 396 -7.01 17.43 7.94
CA VAL A 396 -7.92 16.70 8.81
C VAL A 396 -8.98 17.62 9.40
N ASN A 397 -10.24 17.28 9.16
CA ASN A 397 -11.35 17.94 9.83
C ASN A 397 -11.70 17.20 11.13
N LEU A 398 -11.12 17.66 12.24
CA LEU A 398 -11.34 17.06 13.57
C LEU A 398 -12.79 17.12 14.05
N ARG A 399 -13.64 17.99 13.47
CA ARG A 399 -15.05 18.10 13.87
C ARG A 399 -15.93 16.98 13.29
N THR A 400 -15.57 16.52 12.09
CA THR A 400 -16.34 15.48 11.37
C THR A 400 -15.77 14.09 11.57
N ARG A 401 -14.60 13.97 12.22
CA ARG A 401 -13.96 12.70 12.49
C ARG A 401 -14.53 12.06 13.75
N THR A 402 -14.93 10.79 13.63
CA THR A 402 -15.52 10.01 14.74
C THR A 402 -14.46 9.58 15.77
N GLU A 403 -13.18 9.54 15.38
CA GLU A 403 -12.06 9.12 16.24
C GLU A 403 -10.95 10.18 16.30
N PRO A 404 -10.26 10.39 17.43
CA PRO A 404 -9.11 11.29 17.50
C PRO A 404 -7.96 10.82 16.59
N LEU A 405 -7.13 11.75 16.12
CA LEU A 405 -5.86 11.41 15.46
C LEU A 405 -4.97 10.68 16.47
N GLN A 406 -4.84 9.36 16.32
CA GLN A 406 -3.83 8.62 17.06
C GLN A 406 -2.47 9.00 16.49
N HIS A 407 -1.76 9.90 17.16
CA HIS A 407 -0.32 10.05 16.91
C HIS A 407 0.32 8.70 17.22
N PRO A 408 1.17 8.15 16.34
CA PRO A 408 1.95 6.98 16.72
C PRO A 408 2.70 7.35 18.00
N GLU A 409 2.49 6.57 19.05
CA GLU A 409 3.18 6.75 20.30
C GLU A 409 4.69 6.75 20.00
N PRO A 410 5.46 7.73 20.49
CA PRO A 410 6.89 7.76 20.24
C PRO A 410 7.46 6.40 20.64
N PRO A 411 8.37 5.81 19.82
CA PRO A 411 8.92 4.50 20.13
C PRO A 411 9.46 4.55 21.56
N ILE A 412 8.95 3.66 22.42
CA ILE A 412 9.43 3.51 23.78
C ILE A 412 10.93 3.26 23.64
N LEU A 413 11.74 4.27 23.99
CA LEU A 413 13.18 4.14 24.00
C LEU A 413 13.50 3.04 24.99
N THR A 414 13.83 1.85 24.48
CA THR A 414 14.30 0.77 25.32
C THR A 414 15.52 1.32 26.06
N PRO A 415 15.52 1.36 27.40
CA PRO A 415 16.68 1.83 28.13
C PRO A 415 17.89 1.00 27.69
N PRO A 416 19.07 1.64 27.52
CA PRO A 416 20.27 0.92 27.13
C PRO A 416 20.48 -0.26 28.08
N GLN A 417 20.66 -1.46 27.52
CA GLN A 417 20.97 -2.63 28.32
C GLN A 417 22.33 -2.39 28.99
N GLU A 418 22.32 -2.15 30.31
CA GLU A 418 23.50 -1.83 31.14
C GLU A 418 24.56 -2.95 31.21
N ASN A 419 24.43 -4.05 30.45
CA ASN A 419 25.28 -5.24 30.58
C ASN A 419 26.03 -5.62 29.31
N PHE A 420 26.47 -4.65 28.50
CA PHE A 420 27.55 -4.89 27.54
C PHE A 420 28.89 -4.48 28.17
N ALA A 421 29.51 -5.43 28.86
CA ALA A 421 30.94 -5.36 29.18
C ALA A 421 31.73 -5.70 27.90
N TRP A 422 32.68 -4.83 27.57
CA TRP A 422 33.60 -4.95 26.43
C TRP A 422 34.53 -6.16 26.52
#